data_AF-A0A820PTN7-F1
#
_entry.id   AF-A0A820PTN7-F1
#
_cell.length_a   1.000
_cell.length_b   1.000
_cell.length_c   1.000
_cell.angle_alpha   90.00
_cell.angle_beta   90.00
_cell.angle_gamma   90.00
#
_symmetry.space_group_name_H-M   'P 1'
#
loop_
_entity.id
_entity.type
_entity.pdbx_description
1 polymer ?
#
loop_
_entity_poly.entity_id
_entity_poly.type
_entity_poly.pdbx_seq_one_letter_code
_entity_poly.pdbx_strand_id
1 'polypeptide(L)'
;MKKLPVTWCSNRTSWMNSYIFTNWLNEFDEIIEKQNRKILLFLDNAPAHSPDIKLKNITLKFFPSNTTARIQPLDQGAIKTFKANYRRQLVQHIIANANTAYSADDVAITALDAVFWIECAWKSVTETILRNTFKEAAFNNEDVVPKNTCFDELNSVLKHLTIGGDIMSATDFVSIDDDVPAFNEWDDGNEKILAIDGISNEDTGQDEGTIV
;
A
#
# COMPACT_ATOMS: atom_id res chain seq x y z
N MET A 1 0.65 4.55 23.82
CA MET A 1 -0.06 4.15 22.58
C MET A 1 0.97 3.61 21.60
N LYS A 2 0.82 2.41 21.04
CA LYS A 2 1.73 1.90 20.00
C LYS A 2 1.45 2.68 18.70
N LYS A 3 2.48 3.28 18.12
CA LYS A 3 2.37 4.01 16.85
C LYS A 3 2.27 3.00 15.70
N LEU A 4 1.32 3.19 14.78
CA LEU A 4 1.22 2.37 13.57
C LEU A 4 2.46 2.60 12.68
N PRO A 5 2.92 1.58 11.92
CA PRO A 5 4.06 1.72 11.02
C PRO A 5 3.73 2.49 9.74
N VAL A 6 2.47 2.89 9.55
CA VAL A 6 1.96 3.60 8.38
C VAL A 6 1.16 4.84 8.81
N THR A 7 1.05 5.81 7.91
CA THR A 7 0.04 6.87 8.02
C THR A 7 -1.30 6.28 7.60
N TRP A 8 -2.28 6.34 8.50
CA TRP A 8 -3.63 5.80 8.25
C TRP A 8 -4.61 6.95 7.97
N CYS A 9 -5.31 6.87 6.84
CA CYS A 9 -6.35 7.81 6.44
C CYS A 9 -7.62 7.02 6.13
N SER A 10 -8.80 7.59 6.40
CA SER A 10 -10.08 6.99 6.05
C SER A 10 -10.91 7.94 5.19
N ASN A 11 -11.56 7.40 4.17
CA ASN A 11 -12.60 8.03 3.38
C ASN A 11 -13.73 7.02 3.15
N ARG A 12 -14.83 7.47 2.52
CA ARG A 12 -16.02 6.64 2.31
C ARG A 12 -15.90 5.67 1.13
N THR A 13 -14.97 5.94 0.23
CA THR A 13 -14.67 5.09 -0.92
C THR A 13 -13.43 4.27 -0.61
N SER A 14 -13.22 3.16 -1.30
CA SER A 14 -11.98 2.39 -1.20
C SER A 14 -10.84 2.97 -2.07
N TRP A 15 -11.01 4.19 -2.59
CA TRP A 15 -10.11 4.81 -3.56
C TRP A 15 -9.30 5.95 -2.95
N MET A 16 -8.10 6.19 -3.49
CA MET A 16 -7.40 7.45 -3.23
C MET A 16 -8.24 8.61 -3.78
N ASN A 17 -8.38 9.68 -2.99
CA ASN A 17 -8.97 10.94 -3.48
C ASN A 17 -7.91 12.05 -3.51
N SER A 18 -8.20 13.11 -4.27
CA SER A 18 -7.23 14.20 -4.47
C SER A 18 -6.89 14.94 -3.17
N TYR A 19 -7.80 14.96 -2.19
CA TYR A 19 -7.54 15.57 -0.89
C TYR A 19 -6.45 14.81 -0.10
N ILE A 20 -6.62 13.49 0.06
CA ILE A 20 -5.64 12.65 0.78
C ILE A 20 -4.29 12.67 0.05
N PHE A 21 -4.31 12.55 -1.28
CA PHE A 21 -3.10 12.60 -2.09
C PHE A 21 -2.37 13.95 -1.95
N THR A 22 -3.09 15.07 -2.01
CA THR A 22 -2.51 16.41 -1.88
C THR A 22 -1.90 16.62 -0.49
N ASN A 23 -2.59 16.19 0.57
CA ASN A 23 -2.05 16.29 1.93
C ASN A 23 -0.76 15.49 2.08
N TRP A 24 -0.78 14.21 1.65
CA TRP A 24 0.41 13.37 1.67
C TRP A 24 1.58 13.99 0.88
N LEU A 25 1.30 14.56 -0.30
CA LEU A 25 2.32 15.14 -1.16
C LEU A 25 2.94 16.41 -0.56
N ASN A 26 2.15 17.26 0.10
CA ASN A 26 2.66 18.42 0.83
C ASN A 26 3.55 18.00 2.00
N GLU A 27 3.13 17.02 2.80
CA GLU A 27 3.96 16.48 3.89
C GLU A 27 5.27 15.89 3.35
N PHE A 28 5.21 15.20 2.21
CA PHE A 28 6.38 14.66 1.57
C PHE A 28 7.32 15.76 1.05
N ASP A 29 6.79 16.83 0.45
CA ASP A 29 7.60 17.99 0.02
C ASP A 29 8.33 18.64 1.19
N GLU A 30 7.68 18.79 2.35
CA GLU A 30 8.34 19.28 3.56
C GLU A 30 9.48 18.37 4.04
N ILE A 31 9.31 17.05 3.95
CA ILE A 31 10.36 16.09 4.30
C ILE A 31 11.55 16.25 3.34
N ILE A 32 11.30 16.39 2.05
CA ILE A 32 12.34 16.61 1.03
C ILE A 32 13.03 17.98 1.22
N GLU A 33 12.28 19.02 1.58
CA GLU A 33 12.80 20.35 1.93
C GLU A 33 13.74 20.25 3.15
N LYS A 34 13.31 19.58 4.23
CA LYS A 34 14.12 19.34 5.44
C LYS A 34 15.38 18.51 5.16
N GLN A 35 15.34 17.62 4.17
CA GLN A 35 16.51 16.88 3.70
C GLN A 35 17.44 17.70 2.78
N ASN A 36 17.09 18.96 2.46
CA ASN A 36 17.79 19.82 1.52
C ASN A 36 17.97 19.15 0.14
N ARG A 37 16.93 18.44 -0.33
CA ARG A 37 16.92 17.74 -1.62
C ARG A 37 15.93 18.39 -2.57
N LYS A 38 16.11 18.12 -3.87
CA LYS A 38 15.09 18.33 -4.89
C LYS A 38 14.92 17.04 -5.66
N ILE A 39 13.68 16.64 -5.92
CA ILE A 39 13.38 15.37 -6.59
C ILE A 39 12.39 15.56 -7.72
N LEU A 40 12.41 14.60 -8.64
CA LEU A 40 11.43 14.44 -9.71
C LEU A 40 10.53 13.26 -9.35
N LEU A 41 9.23 13.48 -9.27
CA LEU A 41 8.23 12.44 -9.00
C LEU A 41 7.41 12.18 -10.27
N PHE A 42 7.43 10.93 -10.73
CA PHE A 42 6.65 10.49 -11.88
C PHE A 42 5.31 9.90 -11.42
N LEU A 43 4.21 10.31 -12.06
CA LEU A 43 2.85 9.89 -11.75
C LEU A 43 2.11 9.47 -13.02
N ASP A 44 1.15 8.56 -12.89
CA ASP A 44 0.15 8.30 -13.92
C ASP A 44 -0.93 9.40 -13.90
N ASN A 45 -1.90 9.31 -14.82
CA ASN A 45 -2.97 10.30 -14.95
C ASN A 45 -4.22 9.95 -14.13
N ALA A 46 -4.07 9.27 -12.98
CA ALA A 46 -5.20 9.01 -12.09
C ALA A 46 -5.85 10.32 -11.61
N PRO A 47 -7.19 10.45 -11.56
CA PRO A 47 -7.88 11.67 -11.12
C PRO A 47 -7.53 12.18 -9.71
N ALA A 48 -7.06 11.31 -8.83
CA ALA A 48 -6.53 11.74 -7.53
C ALA A 48 -5.29 12.63 -7.66
N HIS A 49 -4.52 12.48 -8.74
CA HIS A 49 -3.27 13.21 -8.98
C HIS A 49 -3.57 14.60 -9.54
N SER A 50 -3.83 15.56 -8.65
CA SER A 50 -4.06 16.95 -9.05
C SER A 50 -2.77 17.57 -9.62
N PRO A 51 -2.78 18.09 -10.85
CA PRO A 51 -1.59 18.68 -11.48
C PRO A 51 -1.23 20.08 -10.94
N ASP A 52 -2.17 20.75 -10.25
CA ASP A 52 -2.05 22.17 -9.89
C ASP A 52 -1.46 22.43 -8.49
N ILE A 53 -0.90 21.40 -7.86
CA ILE A 53 -0.29 21.51 -6.52
C ILE A 53 1.05 22.27 -6.63
N LYS A 54 1.19 23.34 -5.84
CA LYS A 54 2.43 24.12 -5.77
C LYS A 54 3.38 23.52 -4.74
N LEU A 55 4.42 22.85 -5.21
CA LEU A 55 5.48 22.22 -4.41
C LEU A 55 6.79 23.01 -4.56
N LYS A 56 7.62 23.00 -3.53
CA LYS A 56 8.90 23.75 -3.52
C LYS A 56 10.07 22.89 -3.99
N ASN A 57 10.10 21.64 -3.57
CA ASN A 57 11.26 20.75 -3.70
C ASN A 57 10.98 19.53 -4.57
N ILE A 58 9.72 19.18 -4.76
CA ILE A 58 9.26 18.12 -5.66
C ILE A 58 8.79 18.72 -6.98
N THR A 59 9.31 18.22 -8.10
CA THR A 59 8.75 18.47 -9.43
C THR A 59 7.92 17.28 -9.88
N LEU A 60 6.66 17.50 -10.24
CA LEU A 60 5.80 16.45 -10.77
C LEU A 60 5.98 16.30 -12.28
N LYS A 61 6.01 15.05 -12.75
CA LYS A 61 5.94 14.69 -14.17
C LYS A 61 4.93 13.59 -14.38
N PHE A 62 4.00 13.82 -15.28
CA PHE A 62 2.99 12.85 -15.65
C PHE A 62 3.45 12.03 -16.85
N PHE A 63 3.20 10.73 -16.81
CA PHE A 63 3.37 9.89 -18.00
C PHE A 63 2.34 10.26 -19.08
N PRO A 64 2.66 10.05 -20.37
CA PRO A 64 1.66 10.20 -21.44
C PRO A 64 0.40 9.38 -21.16
N SER A 65 -0.78 9.89 -21.53
CA SER A 65 -2.05 9.16 -21.40
C SER A 65 -1.98 7.80 -22.10
N ASN A 66 -2.66 6.79 -21.54
CA ASN A 66 -2.66 5.39 -22.03
C ASN A 66 -1.26 4.77 -22.12
N THR A 67 -0.32 5.19 -21.27
CA THR A 67 0.96 4.51 -21.20
C THR A 67 0.76 3.11 -20.64
N THR A 68 1.19 2.14 -21.41
CA THR A 68 1.23 0.75 -20.96
C THR A 68 2.11 0.66 -19.73
N ALA A 69 1.77 -0.23 -18.78
CA ALA A 69 2.57 -0.63 -17.62
C ALA A 69 4.08 -0.76 -17.90
N ARG A 70 4.47 -1.02 -19.16
CA ARG A 70 5.85 -1.08 -19.67
C ARG A 70 6.77 0.07 -19.25
N ILE A 71 6.29 1.31 -19.15
CA ILE A 71 7.17 2.45 -18.83
C ILE A 71 7.01 2.97 -17.40
N GLN A 72 6.04 2.45 -16.65
CA GLN A 72 5.82 2.86 -15.28
C GLN A 72 6.71 1.99 -14.40
N PRO A 73 7.69 2.58 -13.66
CA PRO A 73 8.60 1.78 -12.85
C PRO A 73 7.83 0.85 -11.93
N LEU A 74 6.89 1.33 -11.11
CA LEU A 74 6.23 0.48 -10.12
C LEU A 74 5.65 -0.83 -10.69
N ASP A 75 5.13 -0.80 -11.92
CA ASP A 75 4.58 -1.97 -12.64
C ASP A 75 5.66 -2.95 -13.16
N GLN A 76 6.90 -2.50 -13.34
CA GLN A 76 8.01 -3.32 -13.83
C GLN A 76 8.61 -4.27 -12.80
N GLY A 77 8.21 -4.21 -11.53
CA GLY A 77 8.67 -5.20 -10.55
C GLY A 77 8.40 -4.88 -9.10
N ALA A 78 8.29 -3.60 -8.73
CA ALA A 78 8.04 -3.21 -7.34
C ALA A 78 6.69 -3.73 -6.84
N ILE A 79 5.61 -3.52 -7.60
CA ILE A 79 4.25 -3.99 -7.23
C ILE A 79 4.21 -5.51 -7.12
N LYS A 80 4.77 -6.23 -8.10
CA LYS A 80 4.80 -7.71 -8.10
C LYS A 80 5.55 -8.25 -6.88
N THR A 81 6.69 -7.66 -6.55
CA THR A 81 7.49 -8.02 -5.36
C THR A 81 6.70 -7.76 -4.08
N PHE A 82 6.06 -6.59 -3.98
CA PHE A 82 5.25 -6.22 -2.84
C PHE A 82 4.08 -7.19 -2.66
N LYS A 83 3.28 -7.44 -3.71
CA LYS A 83 2.17 -8.40 -3.69
C LYS A 83 2.64 -9.79 -3.27
N ALA A 84 3.75 -10.29 -3.83
CA ALA A 84 4.28 -11.60 -3.50
C ALA A 84 4.65 -11.74 -2.01
N ASN A 85 5.33 -10.73 -1.44
CA ASN A 85 5.70 -10.75 -0.03
C ASN A 85 4.49 -10.57 0.89
N TYR A 86 3.55 -9.69 0.56
CA TYR A 86 2.30 -9.53 1.32
C TYR A 86 1.52 -10.84 1.35
N ARG A 87 1.33 -11.46 0.19
CA ARG A 87 0.62 -12.75 0.07
C ARG A 87 1.32 -13.89 0.76
N ARG A 88 2.66 -13.89 0.82
CA ARG A 88 3.39 -14.87 1.62
C ARG A 88 3.04 -14.75 3.10
N GLN A 89 2.98 -13.54 3.65
CA GLN A 89 2.58 -13.33 5.05
C GLN A 89 1.15 -13.82 5.30
N LEU A 90 0.23 -13.51 4.39
CA LEU A 90 -1.15 -13.99 4.44
C LEU A 90 -1.22 -15.53 4.47
N VAL A 91 -0.53 -16.21 3.54
CA VAL A 91 -0.54 -17.69 3.48
C VAL A 91 0.10 -18.29 4.72
N GLN A 92 1.20 -17.72 5.23
CA GLN A 92 1.83 -18.17 6.47
C GLN A 92 0.88 -18.04 7.66
N HIS A 93 0.13 -16.94 7.76
CA HIS A 93 -0.89 -16.74 8.79
C HIS A 93 -1.99 -17.81 8.69
N ILE A 94 -2.48 -18.09 7.48
CA ILE A 94 -3.49 -19.13 7.26
C ILE A 94 -2.95 -20.49 7.70
N ILE A 95 -1.76 -20.88 7.26
CA ILE A 95 -1.14 -22.17 7.62
C ILE A 95 -0.94 -22.28 9.14
N ALA A 96 -0.48 -21.22 9.80
CA ALA A 96 -0.23 -21.21 11.24
C ALA A 96 -1.51 -21.43 12.06
N ASN A 97 -2.66 -20.95 11.55
CA ASN A 97 -3.96 -21.06 12.23
C ASN A 97 -4.81 -22.24 11.72
N ALA A 98 -4.38 -22.93 10.64
CA ALA A 98 -5.14 -24.01 10.01
C ALA A 98 -5.39 -25.21 10.94
N ASN A 99 -4.47 -25.49 11.87
CA ASN A 99 -4.61 -26.63 12.80
C ASN A 99 -5.70 -26.43 13.86
N THR A 100 -6.14 -25.18 14.08
CA THR A 100 -7.14 -24.83 15.10
C THR A 100 -8.45 -24.32 14.48
N ALA A 101 -8.48 -24.12 13.17
CA ALA A 101 -9.64 -23.67 12.41
C ALA A 101 -10.48 -24.86 11.93
N TYR A 102 -11.81 -24.74 12.00
CA TYR A 102 -12.74 -25.72 11.42
C TYR A 102 -13.14 -25.34 9.99
N SER A 103 -13.03 -24.06 9.63
CA SER A 103 -13.35 -23.46 8.35
C SER A 103 -12.43 -22.27 8.05
N ALA A 104 -12.43 -21.78 6.80
CA ALA A 104 -11.68 -20.59 6.43
C ALA A 104 -12.13 -19.33 7.21
N ASP A 105 -13.40 -19.26 7.58
CA ASP A 105 -13.99 -18.14 8.34
C ASP A 105 -13.45 -18.07 9.78
N ASP A 106 -12.92 -19.17 10.32
CA ASP A 106 -12.29 -19.19 11.64
C ASP A 106 -10.89 -18.55 11.65
N VAL A 107 -10.28 -18.39 10.46
CA VAL A 107 -8.99 -17.69 10.31
C VAL A 107 -9.26 -16.21 10.12
N ALA A 108 -9.52 -15.52 11.23
CA ALA A 108 -9.72 -14.08 11.22
C ALA A 108 -8.45 -13.34 10.71
N ILE A 109 -8.67 -12.38 9.81
CA ILE A 109 -7.67 -11.44 9.33
C ILE A 109 -8.18 -10.05 9.63
N THR A 110 -7.45 -9.33 10.49
CA THR A 110 -7.81 -7.96 10.86
C THR A 110 -7.12 -6.94 9.96
N ALA A 111 -7.65 -5.71 9.92
CA ALA A 111 -6.96 -4.60 9.25
C ALA A 111 -5.57 -4.33 9.88
N LEU A 112 -5.41 -4.61 11.18
CA LEU A 112 -4.12 -4.45 11.85
C LEU A 112 -3.08 -5.46 11.35
N ASP A 113 -3.49 -6.72 11.12
CA ASP A 113 -2.61 -7.74 10.52
C ASP A 113 -2.16 -7.28 9.13
N ALA A 114 -3.10 -6.82 8.30
CA ALA A 114 -2.79 -6.29 6.97
C ALA A 114 -1.81 -5.10 7.02
N VAL A 115 -1.96 -4.17 7.97
CA VAL A 115 -1.03 -3.04 8.14
C VAL A 115 0.40 -3.52 8.42
N PHE A 116 0.58 -4.50 9.30
CA PHE A 116 1.90 -5.05 9.57
C PHE A 116 2.45 -5.84 8.38
N TRP A 117 1.60 -6.55 7.64
CA TRP A 117 2.03 -7.25 6.42
C TRP A 117 2.44 -6.28 5.31
N ILE A 118 1.75 -5.14 5.17
CA ILE A 118 2.14 -4.05 4.26
C ILE A 118 3.52 -3.52 4.63
N GLU A 119 3.78 -3.26 5.91
CA GLU A 119 5.09 -2.80 6.38
C GLU A 119 6.18 -3.83 6.03
N CYS A 120 5.97 -5.10 6.37
CA CYS A 120 6.91 -6.18 6.07
C CYS A 120 7.16 -6.32 4.56
N ALA A 121 6.09 -6.33 3.76
CA ALA A 121 6.18 -6.45 2.30
C ALA A 121 6.94 -5.28 1.67
N TRP A 122 6.69 -4.06 2.15
CA TRP A 122 7.41 -2.87 1.68
C TRP A 122 8.90 -2.93 2.02
N LYS A 123 9.26 -3.37 3.23
CA LYS A 123 10.66 -3.58 3.64
C LYS A 123 11.39 -4.63 2.79
N SER A 124 10.66 -5.56 2.18
CA SER A 124 11.22 -6.56 1.25
C SER A 124 11.46 -6.00 -0.16
N VAL A 125 10.91 -4.83 -0.52
CA VAL A 125 11.23 -4.13 -1.75
C VAL A 125 12.54 -3.38 -1.58
N THR A 126 13.65 -4.07 -1.84
CA THR A 126 15.00 -3.53 -1.63
C THR A 126 15.38 -2.46 -2.68
N GLU A 127 16.41 -1.66 -2.37
CA GLU A 127 16.98 -0.70 -3.32
C GLU A 127 17.36 -1.35 -4.65
N THR A 128 17.93 -2.55 -4.59
CA THR A 128 18.23 -3.44 -5.72
C THR A 128 17.01 -3.67 -6.62
N ILE A 129 15.87 -4.01 -6.02
CA ILE A 129 14.61 -4.25 -6.76
C ILE A 129 14.11 -2.95 -7.39
N LEU A 130 14.18 -1.84 -6.65
CA LEU A 130 13.79 -0.52 -7.18
C LEU A 130 14.67 -0.11 -8.37
N ARG A 131 16.00 -0.28 -8.28
CA ARG A 131 16.92 0.01 -9.39
C ARG A 131 16.60 -0.79 -10.64
N ASN A 132 16.35 -2.10 -10.50
CA ASN A 132 15.94 -2.95 -11.62
C ASN A 132 14.63 -2.51 -12.22
N THR A 133 13.67 -2.20 -11.37
CA THR A 133 12.33 -1.75 -11.74
C THR A 133 12.38 -0.47 -12.59
N PHE A 134 13.23 0.49 -12.22
CA PHE A 134 13.48 1.70 -13.03
C PHE A 134 14.23 1.38 -14.34
N LYS A 135 15.22 0.48 -14.30
CA LYS A 135 15.96 0.05 -15.49
C LYS A 135 15.06 -0.57 -16.55
N GLU A 136 14.17 -1.49 -16.15
CA GLU A 136 13.20 -2.13 -17.04
C GLU A 136 12.19 -1.11 -17.61
N ALA A 137 11.88 -0.05 -16.86
CA ALA A 137 11.07 1.08 -17.33
C ALA A 137 11.86 2.08 -18.22
N ALA A 138 12.99 1.66 -18.78
CA ALA A 138 13.89 2.44 -19.63
C ALA A 138 14.57 3.64 -18.95
N PHE A 139 14.61 3.69 -17.62
CA PHE A 139 15.48 4.61 -16.87
C PHE A 139 16.86 3.96 -16.75
N ASN A 140 17.67 4.11 -17.80
CA ASN A 140 18.97 3.44 -17.94
C ASN A 140 19.91 3.75 -16.76
N ASN A 141 20.39 2.69 -16.10
CA ASN A 141 21.59 2.67 -15.27
C ASN A 141 22.35 1.36 -15.55
N GLU A 142 23.69 1.43 -15.62
CA GLU A 142 24.56 0.36 -16.12
C GLU A 142 24.79 -0.81 -15.14
N ASP A 143 24.12 -0.84 -14.00
CA ASP A 143 24.40 -1.85 -12.97
C ASP A 143 23.82 -3.23 -13.32
N VAL A 144 24.61 -4.27 -13.02
CA VAL A 144 24.20 -5.69 -13.02
C VAL A 144 23.78 -6.06 -11.61
N VAL A 145 22.59 -6.63 -11.46
CA VAL A 145 21.92 -6.74 -10.16
C VAL A 145 21.33 -8.15 -10.00
N PRO A 146 21.42 -8.76 -8.80
CA PRO A 146 20.94 -10.13 -8.56
C PRO A 146 19.43 -10.33 -8.78
N LYS A 147 19.07 -11.57 -9.09
CA LYS A 147 17.70 -12.03 -9.39
C LYS A 147 16.82 -11.97 -8.13
N ASN A 148 15.58 -11.51 -8.29
CA ASN A 148 14.56 -11.49 -7.25
C ASN A 148 14.02 -12.91 -6.96
N THR A 149 14.03 -13.34 -5.69
CA THR A 149 13.64 -14.69 -5.23
C THR A 149 12.24 -14.76 -4.59
N CYS A 150 11.51 -13.65 -4.48
CA CYS A 150 10.26 -13.62 -3.71
C CYS A 150 9.18 -14.59 -4.22
N PHE A 151 9.15 -14.87 -5.52
CA PHE A 151 8.23 -15.85 -6.12
C PHE A 151 8.61 -17.30 -5.75
N ASP A 152 9.90 -17.61 -5.66
CA ASP A 152 10.37 -18.93 -5.23
C ASP A 152 9.99 -19.18 -3.78
N GLU A 153 10.15 -18.16 -2.93
CA GLU A 153 9.76 -18.18 -1.52
C GLU A 153 8.24 -18.33 -1.35
N LEU A 154 7.44 -17.59 -2.13
CA LEU A 154 5.98 -17.72 -2.10
C LEU A 154 5.52 -19.11 -2.58
N ASN A 155 6.09 -19.63 -3.68
CA ASN A 155 5.83 -20.99 -4.15
C ASN A 155 6.14 -22.04 -3.09
N SER A 156 7.21 -21.85 -2.31
CA SER A 156 7.56 -22.77 -1.23
C SER A 156 6.47 -22.85 -0.17
N VAL A 157 5.84 -21.73 0.17
CA VAL A 157 4.76 -21.70 1.18
C VAL A 157 3.46 -22.24 0.58
N LEU A 158 3.12 -21.88 -0.66
CA LEU A 158 1.90 -22.34 -1.34
C LEU A 158 1.80 -23.86 -1.47
N LYS A 159 2.91 -24.59 -1.55
CA LYS A 159 2.92 -26.07 -1.55
C LYS A 159 2.28 -26.69 -0.32
N HIS A 160 2.23 -25.97 0.80
CA HIS A 160 1.61 -26.41 2.04
C HIS A 160 0.14 -26.02 2.14
N LEU A 161 -0.38 -25.22 1.21
CA LEU A 161 -1.76 -24.80 1.14
C LEU A 161 -2.42 -25.43 -0.10
N THR A 162 -3.13 -26.54 0.10
CA THR A 162 -3.92 -27.17 -0.97
C THR A 162 -5.37 -26.67 -0.90
N ILE A 163 -5.87 -26.07 -1.98
CA ILE A 163 -7.28 -25.65 -2.11
C ILE A 163 -7.91 -26.54 -3.18
N GLY A 164 -8.81 -27.44 -2.79
CA GLY A 164 -9.57 -28.27 -3.75
C GLY A 164 -8.76 -29.32 -4.53
N GLY A 165 -7.49 -29.55 -4.18
CA GLY A 165 -6.63 -30.57 -4.81
C GLY A 165 -5.61 -30.02 -5.81
N ASP A 166 -5.77 -28.78 -6.26
CA ASP A 166 -4.83 -28.11 -7.16
C ASP A 166 -3.89 -27.16 -6.39
N ILE A 167 -2.63 -27.12 -6.80
CA ILE A 167 -1.64 -26.18 -6.28
C ILE A 167 -1.59 -24.97 -7.22
N MET A 168 -1.98 -23.82 -6.71
CA MET A 168 -1.84 -22.55 -7.43
C MET A 168 -0.39 -22.09 -7.46
N SER A 169 0.09 -21.60 -8.60
CA SER A 169 1.43 -21.04 -8.71
C SER A 169 1.52 -19.66 -8.05
N ALA A 170 2.72 -19.26 -7.61
CA ALA A 170 2.95 -17.89 -7.11
C ALA A 170 2.62 -16.82 -8.15
N THR A 171 2.75 -17.12 -9.44
CA THR A 171 2.39 -16.19 -10.53
C THR A 171 0.89 -16.00 -10.62
N ASP A 172 0.11 -17.08 -10.59
CA ASP A 172 -1.35 -17.00 -10.66
C ASP A 172 -1.91 -16.37 -9.39
N PHE A 173 -1.36 -16.74 -8.23
CA PHE A 173 -1.73 -16.12 -6.95
C PHE A 173 -1.32 -14.64 -6.90
N VAL A 174 -0.19 -14.31 -7.54
CA VAL A 174 0.29 -13.00 -8.02
C VAL A 174 -0.77 -12.04 -8.57
N SER A 175 -1.59 -12.64 -9.43
CA SER A 175 -2.40 -11.91 -10.40
C SER A 175 -3.89 -12.11 -10.19
N ILE A 176 -4.29 -12.84 -9.15
CA ILE A 176 -5.70 -13.14 -8.84
C ILE A 176 -6.58 -11.90 -8.69
N ASP A 177 -5.97 -10.75 -8.35
CA ASP A 177 -6.64 -9.47 -8.17
C ASP A 177 -6.33 -8.44 -9.27
N ASP A 178 -5.69 -8.83 -10.37
CA ASP A 178 -5.29 -7.88 -11.42
C ASP A 178 -6.51 -7.27 -12.13
N ASP A 179 -7.66 -7.97 -12.16
CA ASP A 179 -8.93 -7.48 -12.71
C ASP A 179 -9.79 -6.73 -11.68
N VAL A 180 -9.35 -6.63 -10.42
CA VAL A 180 -10.05 -5.83 -9.41
C VAL A 180 -9.74 -4.36 -9.70
N PRO A 181 -10.75 -3.50 -9.97
CA PRO A 181 -10.51 -2.10 -10.22
C PRO A 181 -9.70 -1.46 -9.07
N ALA A 182 -8.79 -0.56 -9.40
CA ALA A 182 -7.98 0.19 -8.42
C ALA A 182 -8.38 1.68 -8.34
N PHE A 183 -9.34 2.11 -9.17
CA PHE A 183 -9.85 3.48 -9.26
C PHE A 183 -11.16 3.53 -10.09
N ASN A 184 -12.07 4.46 -9.76
CA ASN A 184 -13.28 4.81 -10.55
C ASN A 184 -13.36 6.32 -10.81
N GLU A 185 -13.82 6.74 -12.00
CA GLU A 185 -13.85 8.15 -12.42
C GLU A 185 -14.78 9.08 -11.63
N TRP A 186 -15.76 8.60 -10.86
CA TRP A 186 -16.74 9.46 -10.20
C TRP A 186 -16.89 9.11 -8.71
N ASP A 187 -16.52 10.06 -7.82
CA ASP A 187 -17.24 10.44 -6.58
C ASP A 187 -16.39 11.43 -5.75
N ASP A 188 -16.16 12.62 -6.30
CA ASP A 188 -15.54 13.77 -5.64
C ASP A 188 -16.58 14.64 -4.92
N GLY A 189 -17.55 13.99 -4.28
CA GLY A 189 -18.39 14.59 -3.26
C GLY A 189 -17.52 15.04 -2.08
N ASN A 190 -17.29 16.36 -1.99
CA ASN A 190 -16.68 17.08 -0.86
C ASN A 190 -17.38 16.80 0.49
N GLU A 191 -17.21 15.61 1.05
CA GLU A 191 -17.73 15.29 2.39
C GLU A 191 -16.60 15.04 3.38
N LYS A 192 -16.65 15.85 4.45
CA LYS A 192 -15.67 16.01 5.51
C LYS A 192 -15.10 14.67 6.00
N ILE A 193 -13.77 14.56 5.95
CA ILE A 193 -13.00 13.56 6.70
C ILE A 193 -13.09 13.95 8.18
N LEU A 194 -13.60 13.04 9.01
CA LEU A 194 -13.50 13.16 10.45
C LEU A 194 -12.06 12.79 10.83
N ALA A 195 -11.24 13.79 11.13
CA ALA A 195 -10.04 13.58 11.91
C ALA A 195 -10.49 13.07 13.28
N ILE A 196 -10.06 11.86 13.66
CA ILE A 196 -10.18 11.41 15.05
C ILE A 196 -9.08 12.13 15.81
N ASP A 197 -9.36 13.37 16.20
CA ASP A 197 -8.55 14.06 17.20
C ASP A 197 -8.92 13.52 18.58
N GLY A 198 -7.86 13.15 19.30
CA GLY A 198 -7.74 13.06 20.75
C GLY A 198 -8.99 12.76 21.58
N ILE A 199 -8.95 11.60 22.23
CA ILE A 199 -9.61 11.31 23.52
C ILE A 199 -9.77 12.60 24.33
N SER A 200 -10.99 13.11 24.41
CA SER A 200 -11.37 14.11 25.40
C SER A 200 -11.40 13.41 26.75
N ASN A 201 -10.38 13.66 27.56
CA ASN A 201 -10.49 13.52 29.01
C ASN A 201 -11.51 14.56 29.47
N GLU A 202 -12.73 14.14 29.79
CA GLU A 202 -13.58 14.89 30.71
C GLU A 202 -13.38 14.31 32.10
N ASP A 203 -12.62 15.07 32.89
CA ASP A 203 -12.53 14.93 34.34
C ASP A 203 -13.37 16.04 35.00
N THR A 204 -14.01 15.67 36.09
CA THR A 204 -14.63 16.50 37.14
C THR A 204 -15.84 17.38 36.81
N GLY A 205 -16.96 17.06 37.47
CA GLY A 205 -18.09 17.95 37.70
C GLY A 205 -19.04 17.37 38.74
N GLN A 206 -18.79 17.69 40.02
CA GLN A 206 -19.78 17.58 41.09
C GLN A 206 -21.03 18.40 40.71
N ASP A 207 -22.23 17.85 40.93
CA ASP A 207 -23.28 18.64 41.58
C ASP A 207 -24.30 17.75 42.30
N GLU A 208 -24.77 18.30 43.41
CA GLU A 208 -25.72 17.78 44.38
C GLU A 208 -27.17 17.82 43.83
N GLY A 209 -28.08 16.98 44.35
CA GLY A 209 -29.53 17.25 44.25
C GLY A 209 -30.47 16.07 43.98
N THR A 210 -30.74 15.29 45.02
CA THR A 210 -32.01 14.69 45.51
C THR A 210 -33.16 14.29 44.56
N ILE A 211 -33.71 13.08 44.81
CA ILE A 211 -35.13 12.62 44.96
C ILE A 211 -35.08 11.09 44.65
N VAL A 212 -35.33 10.12 45.53
CA VAL A 212 -36.32 9.94 46.62
C VAL A 212 -35.66 9.35 47.86
#